data_AF-A0A7K8H7M2-F1
#
_entry.id   AF-A0A7K8H7M2-F1
#
_cell.length_a   1.000
_cell.length_b   1.000
_cell.length_c   1.000
_cell.angle_alpha   90.00
_cell.angle_beta   90.00
_cell.angle_gamma   90.00
#
_symmetry.space_group_name_H-M   'P 1'
#
loop_
_entity.id
_entity.type
_entity.pdbx_description
1 polymer ?
#
loop_
_entity_poly.entity_id
_entity_poly.type
_entity_poly.pdbx_seq_one_letter_code
_entity_poly.pdbx_strand_id
1 'polypeptide(L)' 'VVKDLGLQLPALRDRGVRVVSEGRTQYFGLHGKTGHLVTAERIDREQLCRLVEKCVLRCELIVEGEM' A
#
# COMPACT_ATOMS: atom_id res chain seq x y z
N VAL A 1 -5.62 6.08 -8.82
CA VAL A 1 -4.84 5.45 -7.74
C VAL A 1 -3.35 5.32 -8.08
N VAL A 2 -2.90 4.62 -9.13
CA VAL A 2 -1.44 4.61 -9.46
C VAL A 2 -0.92 5.88 -10.11
N LYS A 3 -1.71 6.47 -11.01
CA LYS A 3 -1.39 7.77 -11.63
C LYS A 3 -1.24 8.87 -10.59
N ASP A 4 -2.03 8.80 -9.52
CA ASP A 4 -2.00 9.76 -8.41
C ASP A 4 -0.70 9.63 -7.59
N LEU A 5 -0.06 8.46 -7.65
CA LEU A 5 1.23 8.17 -7.04
C LEU A 5 2.40 8.40 -8.02
N GLY A 6 2.14 8.92 -9.23
CA GLY A 6 3.15 9.15 -10.27
C GLY A 6 3.67 7.88 -10.94
N LEU A 7 3.07 6.71 -10.68
CA LEU A 7 3.52 5.42 -11.20
C LEU A 7 2.71 5.02 -12.43
N GLN A 8 3.39 4.48 -13.45
CA GLN A 8 2.74 3.92 -14.63
C GLN A 8 2.42 2.43 -14.44
N LEU A 9 1.22 2.00 -14.83
CA LEU A 9 0.77 0.61 -14.82
C LEU A 9 1.78 -0.40 -15.42
N PRO A 10 2.38 -0.14 -16.59
CA PRO A 10 3.42 -1.03 -17.13
C PRO A 10 4.65 -1.13 -16.23
N ALA A 11 5.04 -0.06 -15.53
CA ALA A 11 6.14 -0.11 -14.56
C ALA A 11 5.80 -1.03 -13.38
N LEU A 12 4.55 -1.08 -12.91
CA LEU A 12 4.14 -2.01 -11.85
C LEU A 12 4.12 -3.47 -12.27
N ARG A 13 3.87 -3.73 -13.56
CA ARG A 13 3.71 -5.10 -14.08
C ARG A 13 5.06 -5.75 -14.37
N ASP A 14 6.03 -4.95 -14.76
CA ASP A 14 7.38 -5.38 -15.11
C ASP A 14 8.34 -5.34 -13.90
N ARG A 15 8.08 -4.43 -12.95
CA ARG A 15 8.91 -4.25 -11.75
C ARG A 15 8.24 -4.90 -10.53
N GLY A 16 9.02 -5.53 -9.66
CA GLY A 16 8.51 -6.00 -8.37
C GLY A 16 8.02 -4.82 -7.55
N VAL A 17 6.74 -4.80 -7.17
CA VAL A 17 6.19 -3.73 -6.32
C VAL A 17 5.73 -4.31 -5.01
N ARG A 18 6.27 -3.75 -3.92
CA ARG A 18 5.96 -4.17 -2.56
C ARG A 18 5.43 -3.00 -1.76
N VAL A 19 4.28 -3.21 -1.11
CA VAL A 19 3.71 -2.28 -0.15
C VAL A 19 4.35 -2.55 1.21
N VAL A 20 4.85 -1.51 1.87
CA VAL A 20 5.39 -1.56 3.23
C VAL A 20 4.49 -0.72 4.11
N SER A 21 4.09 -1.24 5.26
CA SER A 21 3.31 -0.49 6.25
C SER A 21 4.16 -0.33 7.49
N GLU A 22 4.01 0.79 8.22
CA GLU A 22 4.60 0.91 9.55
C GLU A 22 3.93 -0.12 10.49
N GLY A 23 4.60 -1.25 10.74
CA GLY A 23 4.10 -2.35 11.54
C GLY A 23 4.56 -3.73 11.07
N ARG A 24 4.16 -4.79 11.79
CA ARG A 24 4.42 -6.19 11.39
C ARG A 24 3.44 -6.71 10.33
N THR A 25 2.27 -6.11 10.21
CA THR A 25 1.18 -6.60 9.35
C THR A 25 1.05 -5.74 8.12
N GLN A 26 1.02 -6.37 6.94
CA GLN A 26 0.73 -5.70 5.68
C GLN A 26 -0.78 -5.58 5.48
N TYR A 27 -1.35 -4.46 5.92
CA TYR A 27 -2.79 -4.17 5.74
C TYR A 27 -3.17 -3.85 4.29
N PHE A 28 -2.22 -3.32 3.53
CA PHE A 28 -2.43 -2.87 2.16
C PHE A 28 -1.62 -3.73 1.18
N GLY A 29 -2.22 -4.05 0.05
CA GLY A 29 -1.61 -4.69 -1.10
C GLY A 29 -1.85 -3.88 -2.36
N LEU A 30 -1.13 -4.20 -3.43
CA LEU A 30 -1.30 -3.53 -4.72
C LEU A 30 -1.80 -4.54 -5.75
N HIS A 31 -2.87 -4.18 -6.45
CA HIS A 31 -3.40 -5.02 -7.51
C HIS A 31 -2.60 -4.83 -8.81
N GLY A 32 -1.69 -5.76 -9.13
CA GLY A 32 -0.72 -5.62 -10.23
C GLY A 32 -1.30 -5.36 -11.63
N LYS A 33 -2.58 -5.70 -11.88
CA LYS A 33 -3.23 -5.43 -13.19
C LYS A 33 -3.81 -4.01 -13.30
N THR A 34 -4.28 -3.45 -12.20
CA THR A 34 -4.98 -2.15 -12.17
C THR A 34 -4.20 -1.06 -11.44
N GLY A 35 -3.14 -1.44 -10.73
CA GLY A 35 -2.35 -0.58 -9.84
C GLY A 35 -3.17 0.06 -8.73
N HIS A 36 -4.32 -0.53 -8.38
CA HIS A 36 -5.13 -0.03 -7.28
C HIS A 36 -4.57 -0.58 -5.97
N LEU A 37 -4.44 0.30 -4.97
CA LEU A 37 -4.22 -0.11 -3.60
C LEU A 37 -5.48 -0.80 -3.10
N VAL A 38 -5.32 -2.01 -2.58
CA VAL A 38 -6.39 -2.85 -2.04
C VAL A 38 -6.05 -3.21 -0.60
N THR A 39 -7.06 -3.44 0.21
CA THR A 39 -6.88 -4.00 1.55
C THR A 39 -6.57 -5.49 1.44
N ALA A 40 -5.40 -5.91 1.93
CA ALA A 40 -4.97 -7.30 1.91
C ALA A 40 -5.38 -8.05 3.19
N GLU A 41 -5.45 -7.34 4.32
CA GLU A 41 -5.79 -7.88 5.64
C GLU A 41 -6.90 -7.03 6.28
N ARG A 42 -7.55 -7.61 7.30
CA ARG A 42 -8.60 -6.91 8.05
C ARG A 42 -7.98 -5.77 8.86
N ILE A 43 -8.43 -4.55 8.61
CA ILE A 43 -8.05 -3.35 9.37
C ILE A 43 -9.07 -3.16 10.50
N ASP A 44 -8.65 -3.43 11.73
CA ASP A 44 -9.45 -3.18 12.92
C ASP A 44 -9.01 -1.86 13.57
N ARG A 45 -9.85 -0.82 13.46
CA ARG A 45 -9.54 0.53 13.97
C ARG A 45 -9.33 0.54 15.47
N GLU A 46 -10.11 -0.24 16.22
CA GLU A 46 -10.03 -0.30 17.68
C GLU A 46 -8.76 -1.01 18.15
N GLN A 47 -8.30 -2.03 17.43
CA GLN A 47 -7.02 -2.67 17.70
C GLN A 47 -5.82 -1.76 17.36
N LEU A 48 -5.91 -0.99 16.27
CA LEU A 48 -4.80 -0.18 15.77
C LEU A 48 -4.66 1.16 16.48
N CYS A 49 -5.76 1.90 16.60
CA CYS A 49 -5.77 3.28 17.05
C CYS A 49 -6.59 3.48 18.33
N ARG A 50 -7.27 2.44 18.82
CA ARG A 50 -8.11 2.46 20.03
C ARG A 50 -9.12 3.60 19.99
N LEU A 51 -8.85 4.67 20.75
CA LEU A 51 -9.74 5.80 20.99
C LEU A 51 -9.32 7.07 20.23
N VAL A 52 -8.31 7.00 19.36
CA VAL A 52 -7.86 8.17 18.59
C VAL A 52 -8.96 8.60 17.61
N GLU A 53 -9.32 9.88 17.65
CA GLU A 53 -10.37 10.46 16.78
C GLU A 53 -10.04 10.35 15.29
N LYS A 54 -8.77 10.53 14.91
CA LYS A 54 -8.27 10.35 13.53
C LYS A 54 -7.19 9.29 13.47
N CYS A 55 -7.57 8.10 13.02
CA CYS A 55 -6.64 6.99 12.76
C CYS A 55 -6.08 7.12 11.35
N VAL A 56 -4.78 7.34 11.22
CA VAL A 56 -4.08 7.41 9.93
C VAL A 56 -3.10 6.26 9.86
N LEU A 57 -3.24 5.43 8.82
CA LEU A 57 -2.27 4.38 8.50
C LEU A 57 -1.37 4.86 7.38
N ARG A 58 -0.07 4.80 7.62
CA ARG A 58 0.94 5.15 6.63
C ARG A 58 1.43 3.88 5.97
N CYS A 59 1.48 3.92 4.64
CA CYS A 59 2.11 2.88 3.85
C CYS A 59 3.00 3.54 2.81
N GLU A 60 4.12 2.87 2.56
CA GLU A 60 5.10 3.20 1.56
C GLU A 60 5.02 2.17 0.44
N LEU A 61 5.27 2.62 -0.78
CA LEU A 61 5.27 1.78 -1.96
C LEU A 61 6.69 1.75 -2.50
N ILE A 62 7.30 0.58 -2.45
CA ILE A 62 8.62 0.35 -3.03
C ILE A 62 8.41 -0.28 -4.40
N VAL A 63 8.87 0.43 -5.43
CA VAL A 63 8.93 -0.09 -6.80
C VAL A 63 10.38 -0.46 -7.07
N GLU A 64 10.65 -1.75 -7.26
CA GLU A 64 12.01 -2.22 -7.55
C GLU A 64 12.40 -1.83 -8.98
N GLY A 65 13.12 -0.72 -9.11
CA GLY A 65 13.76 -0.29 -10.34
C GLY A 65 14.06 1.21 -10.32
N GLU A 66 15.28 1.59 -9.97
CA GLU A 66 16.40 1.79 -10.89
C GLU A 66 17.69 1.94 -10.07
N MET A 67 18.73 1.22 -10.47
CA MET A 67 20.13 1.62 -10.32
C MET A 67 20.58 2.12 -11.68
#